data_AF-A0A6N8HAY8-F1
#
_entry.id   AF-A0A6N8HAY8-F1
#
_cell.length_a   1.000
_cell.length_b   1.000
_cell.length_c   1.000
_cell.angle_alpha   90.00
_cell.angle_beta   90.00
_cell.angle_gamma   90.00
#
_symmetry.space_group_name_H-M   'P 1'
#
loop_
_entity.id
_entity.type
_entity.pdbx_description
1 polymer ?
#
loop_
_entity_poly.entity_id
_entity_poly.type
_entity_poly.pdbx_seq_one_letter_code
_entity_poly.pdbx_strand_id
1 'polypeptide(L)'
;MKPFFKNQPKYQVSYKHDIGDEVYFMYMNGVRKAKVTNVIIKKSKKAIDIWCVIDKNPCGEMHSKTFRDEELYRTKTELLDSL
;
A
#
# COMPACT_ATOMS: atom_id res chain seq x y z
N MET A 1 23.58 -29.33 24.70
CA MET A 1 22.87 -28.93 23.46
C MET A 1 22.76 -27.41 23.44
N LYS A 2 23.42 -26.71 22.50
CA LYS A 2 23.26 -25.26 22.33
C LYS A 2 22.02 -24.99 21.46
N PRO A 3 21.09 -24.11 21.84
CA PRO A 3 19.99 -23.76 20.97
C PRO A 3 20.52 -22.90 19.82
N PHE A 4 20.44 -23.44 18.60
CA PHE A 4 20.62 -22.71 17.35
C PHE A 4 19.42 -21.78 17.14
N PHE A 5 19.40 -20.64 17.83
CA PHE A 5 18.58 -19.52 17.38
C PHE A 5 19.25 -18.94 16.14
N LYS A 6 18.85 -19.48 14.98
CA LYS A 6 19.09 -18.86 13.68
C LYS A 6 18.60 -17.42 13.79
N ASN A 7 19.53 -16.47 13.63
CA ASN A 7 19.24 -15.08 13.32
C ASN A 7 18.35 -15.05 12.09
N GLN A 8 17.02 -15.10 12.28
CA GLN A 8 16.09 -14.80 11.21
C GLN A 8 16.32 -13.31 10.91
N PRO A 9 16.64 -12.94 9.65
CA PRO A 9 16.67 -11.54 9.30
C PRO A 9 15.30 -10.98 9.64
N LYS A 10 15.26 -10.01 10.57
CA LYS A 10 14.09 -9.16 10.76
C LYS A 10 13.92 -8.44 9.42
N TYR A 11 13.12 -9.01 8.52
CA TYR A 11 12.72 -8.32 7.30
C TYR A 11 12.00 -7.06 7.74
N GLN A 12 12.73 -5.94 7.68
CA GLN A 12 12.20 -4.63 7.95
C GLN A 12 11.29 -4.31 6.77
N VAL A 13 9.99 -4.46 6.99
CA VAL A 13 8.99 -4.14 5.97
C VAL A 13 8.90 -2.62 5.96
N SER A 14 9.45 -2.01 4.91
CA SER A 14 9.23 -0.59 4.61
C SER A 14 7.99 -0.51 3.72
N TYR A 15 6.99 0.24 4.14
CA TYR A 15 5.81 0.57 3.35
C TYR A 15 5.65 2.09 3.31
N LYS A 16 5.16 2.62 2.19
CA LYS A 16 5.21 4.07 1.91
C LYS A 16 4.14 4.85 2.67
N HIS A 17 3.02 4.22 3.03
CA HIS A 17 1.84 4.90 3.55
C HIS A 17 1.33 4.29 4.86
N ASP A 18 1.06 5.14 5.84
CA ASP A 18 0.49 4.78 7.13
C ASP A 18 -1.05 4.90 7.14
N ILE A 19 -1.68 4.25 8.12
CA ILE A 19 -3.12 4.43 8.34
C ILE A 19 -3.39 5.90 8.71
N GLY A 20 -4.28 6.53 7.95
CA GLY A 20 -4.60 7.93 8.07
C GLY A 20 -3.89 8.83 7.07
N ASP A 21 -2.93 8.30 6.30
CA ASP A 21 -2.30 9.08 5.24
C ASP A 21 -3.27 9.39 4.11
N GLU A 22 -3.12 10.60 3.57
CA GLU A 22 -3.80 11.00 2.36
C GLU A 22 -2.97 10.58 1.15
N VAL A 23 -3.60 9.86 0.23
CA VAL A 23 -2.96 9.28 -0.93
C VAL A 23 -3.65 9.68 -2.22
N TYR A 24 -2.85 9.75 -3.27
CA TYR A 24 -3.23 10.07 -4.65
C TYR A 24 -2.96 8.87 -5.54
N PHE A 25 -3.87 8.60 -6.46
CA PHE A 25 -3.73 7.51 -7.42
C PHE A 25 -4.52 7.77 -8.70
N MET A 26 -4.14 7.11 -9.78
CA MET A 26 -4.89 7.16 -11.03
C MET A 26 -6.00 6.13 -11.03
N TYR A 27 -7.19 6.55 -11.43
CA TYR A 27 -8.29 5.64 -11.70
C TYR A 27 -9.14 6.12 -12.87
N MET A 28 -9.42 5.19 -13.80
CA MET A 28 -9.98 5.50 -15.13
C MET A 28 -9.17 6.63 -15.79
N ASN A 29 -9.74 7.84 -15.87
CA ASN A 29 -9.19 8.97 -16.60
C ASN A 29 -8.85 10.16 -15.68
N GLY A 30 -8.69 9.93 -14.38
CA GLY A 30 -8.44 11.04 -13.46
C GLY A 30 -7.69 10.67 -12.20
N VAL A 31 -7.00 11.69 -11.66
CA VAL A 31 -6.40 11.64 -10.34
C VAL A 31 -7.51 11.58 -9.29
N ARG A 32 -7.36 10.65 -8.36
CA ARG A 32 -8.23 10.48 -7.20
C ARG A 32 -7.44 10.70 -5.93
N LYS A 33 -8.15 11.06 -4.87
CA LYS A 33 -7.62 11.35 -3.54
C LYS A 33 -8.45 10.60 -2.51
N ALA A 34 -7.79 9.86 -1.64
CA ALA A 34 -8.43 9.10 -0.58
C ALA A 34 -7.54 9.04 0.66
N LYS A 35 -8.07 8.48 1.75
CA LYS A 35 -7.34 8.28 3.00
C LYS A 35 -7.15 6.78 3.25
N VAL A 36 -5.95 6.38 3.65
CA VAL A 36 -5.66 5.00 4.03
C VAL A 36 -6.39 4.68 5.33
N THR A 37 -7.16 3.61 5.33
CA THR A 37 -7.93 3.11 6.47
C THR A 37 -7.35 1.83 7.06
N ASN A 38 -6.63 1.06 6.24
CA ASN A 38 -5.99 -0.17 6.68
C ASN A 38 -4.77 -0.49 5.78
N VAL A 39 -3.76 -1.14 6.35
CA VAL A 39 -2.59 -1.64 5.63
C VAL A 39 -2.46 -3.13 5.88
N ILE A 40 -2.56 -3.91 4.81
CA ILE A 40 -2.53 -5.37 4.82
C ILE A 40 -1.17 -5.82 4.26
N ILE A 41 -0.35 -6.43 5.13
CA ILE A 41 0.96 -6.95 4.75
C ILE A 41 0.86 -8.47 4.62
N LYS A 42 0.94 -8.99 3.39
CA LYS A 42 0.97 -10.42 3.11
C LYS A 42 2.42 -10.86 2.91
N LYS A 43 2.93 -11.64 3.87
CA LYS A 43 4.28 -12.23 3.78
C LYS A 43 4.17 -13.64 3.20
N SER A 44 4.81 -13.86 2.06
CA SER A 44 5.03 -15.19 1.50
C SER A 44 6.49 -15.60 1.70
N LYS A 45 6.82 -16.88 1.43
CA LYS A 45 8.20 -17.38 1.50
C LYS A 45 9.15 -16.68 0.50
N LYS A 46 8.61 -16.01 -0.53
CA LYS A 46 9.39 -15.42 -1.64
C LYS A 46 9.25 -13.90 -1.78
N ALA A 47 8.18 -13.32 -1.25
CA ALA A 47 7.85 -11.91 -1.45
C ALA A 47 7.01 -11.35 -0.29
N ILE A 48 7.04 -10.03 -0.15
CA ILE A 48 6.18 -9.27 0.77
C ILE A 48 5.28 -8.39 -0.09
N ASP A 49 3.98 -8.66 -0.06
CA ASP A 49 2.99 -7.84 -0.75
C ASP A 49 2.34 -6.89 0.26
N ILE A 50 2.34 -5.59 -0.04
CA ILE A 50 1.73 -4.56 0.80
C ILE A 50 0.53 -4.00 0.05
N TRP A 51 -0.63 -4.10 0.69
CA TRP A 51 -1.90 -3.61 0.18
C TRP A 51 -2.46 -2.56 1.13
N CYS A 52 -2.94 -1.46 0.59
CA CYS A 52 -3.58 -0.39 1.33
C CYS A 52 -5.07 -0.37 1.00
N VAL A 53 -5.91 -0.26 2.03
CA VAL A 53 -7.35 -0.10 1.90
C VAL A 53 -7.70 1.37 2.11
N ILE A 54 -8.42 1.98 1.18
CA ILE A 54 -8.79 3.40 1.24
C ILE A 54 -10.26 3.62 1.67
N ASP A 55 -10.55 4.77 2.25
CA ASP A 55 -11.87 5.13 2.78
C ASP A 55 -12.95 5.27 1.69
N LYS A 56 -12.58 6.01 0.64
CA LYS A 56 -13.42 6.34 -0.50
C LYS A 56 -13.21 5.31 -1.59
N ASN A 57 -14.31 4.74 -2.08
CA ASN A 57 -14.29 4.02 -3.33
C ASN A 57 -14.49 5.05 -4.46
N PRO A 58 -13.44 5.51 -5.15
CA PRO A 58 -13.62 6.48 -6.23
C PRO A 58 -14.34 5.88 -7.45
N CYS A 59 -14.64 4.58 -7.41
CA CYS A 59 -15.18 3.79 -8.50
C CYS A 59 -16.67 3.44 -8.31
N GLY A 60 -17.30 3.81 -7.18
CA GLY A 60 -18.64 3.35 -6.81
C GLY A 60 -18.67 1.95 -6.18
N GLU A 61 -19.83 1.47 -5.74
CA GLU A 61 -19.97 0.29 -4.87
C GLU A 61 -19.38 -1.03 -5.43
N MET A 62 -19.19 -1.13 -6.75
CA MET A 62 -18.78 -2.37 -7.42
C MET A 62 -17.27 -2.66 -7.45
N HIS A 63 -16.39 -1.70 -7.14
CA HIS A 63 -14.95 -1.94 -7.25
C HIS A 63 -14.24 -2.10 -5.90
N SER A 64 -13.03 -2.64 -5.94
CA SER A 64 -12.19 -2.82 -4.77
C SER A 64 -11.74 -1.47 -4.18
N LYS A 65 -11.79 -1.36 -2.85
CA LYS A 65 -11.15 -0.29 -2.08
C LYS A 65 -9.68 -0.58 -1.75
N THR A 66 -9.13 -1.67 -2.30
CA THR A 66 -7.80 -2.18 -1.94
C THR A 66 -6.87 -1.99 -3.13
N PHE A 67 -5.76 -1.28 -2.90
CA PHE A 67 -4.73 -0.94 -3.87
C PHE A 67 -3.37 -1.42 -3.36
N ARG A 68 -2.40 -1.61 -4.24
CA ARG A 68 -1.02 -1.89 -3.81
C ARG A 68 -0.35 -0.61 -3.36
N ASP A 69 0.61 -0.72 -2.42
CA ASP A 69 1.41 0.41 -1.93
C ASP A 69 2.15 1.14 -3.07
N GLU A 70 2.49 0.43 -4.14
CA GLU A 70 3.15 0.98 -5.33
C GLU A 70 2.25 1.82 -6.23
N GLU A 71 0.93 1.64 -6.16
CA GLU A 71 -0.06 2.38 -6.95
C GLU A 71 -0.50 3.70 -6.28
N LEU A 72 -0.05 3.92 -5.04
CA LEU A 72 -0.43 5.05 -4.20
C LEU A 72 0.74 6.02 -4.03
N TYR A 73 0.44 7.30 -4.08
CA TYR A 73 1.42 8.39 -4.01
C TYR A 73 1.03 9.38 -2.92
N ARG A 74 2.01 10.02 -2.27
CA ARG A 74 1.73 10.97 -1.18
C ARG A 74 1.23 12.30 -1.71
N THR A 75 1.63 12.67 -2.93
CA THR A 75 1.21 13.91 -3.56
C THR A 75 0.68 13.71 -4.98
N LYS A 76 -0.16 14.64 -5.43
CA LYS A 76 -0.63 14.70 -6.83
C LYS A 76 0.53 14.85 -7.81
N THR A 77 1.57 15.61 -7.45
CA THR A 77 2.74 15.83 -8.33
C THR A 77 3.51 14.54 -8.53
N GLU A 78 3.84 13.83 -7.44
CA GLU A 78 4.52 12.52 -7.53
C GLU A 78 3.75 11.52 -8.39
N LEU A 79 2.42 11.52 -8.29
CA LEU A 79 1.58 10.69 -9.15
C LEU A 79 1.74 11.08 -10.63
N LEU A 80 1.62 12.37 -10.95
CA LEU A 80 1.70 12.86 -12.33
C LEU A 80 3.09 12.67 -12.95
N ASP A 81 4.15 12.78 -12.15
CA ASP A 81 5.54 12.58 -12.59
C ASP A 81 5.85 11.08 -12.84
N SER A 82 5.01 10.18 -12.34
CA SER A 82 5.20 8.73 -12.49
C SER A 82 4.45 8.11 -13.68
N LEU A 83 3.65 8.92 -14.41
CA LEU A 83 2.90 8.53 -15.61
C LEU A 83 3.70 8.77 -16.89
#